data_AF-A0A6C2YMW0-F1
#
_entry.id   AF-A0A6C2YMW0-F1
#
_cell.length_a   1.000
_cell.length_b   1.000
_cell.length_c   1.000
_cell.angle_alpha   90.00
_cell.angle_beta   90.00
_cell.angle_gamma   90.00
#
_symmetry.space_group_name_H-M   'P 1'
#
loop_
_entity.id
_entity.type
_entity.pdbx_description
1 polymer ?
#
loop_
_entity_poly.entity_id
_entity_poly.type
_entity_poly.pdbx_seq_one_letter_code
_entity_poly.pdbx_strand_id
1 'polypeptide(L)'
;MIQLPRRSVTRFFVPLIDVLILLFCIFLLMPFVSQPASDDVTTDGTRQAPPPDLVTVLQQLEQAQRELIRLRNQASLSLAESIAVKVLEIDKTNGRLYHVDTDRLEVRDQRDAQRLIDAHTRKSGSKEPFFLILYPRELSGYPEQQQVEQYRRWFQHVPHGFDNPLAGP
;
A
#
# COMPACT_ATOMS: atom_id res chain seq x y z
N MET A 1 0.17 48.62 -45.71
CA MET A 1 -0.30 47.81 -44.56
C MET A 1 0.71 47.96 -43.44
N ILE A 2 0.48 48.88 -42.50
CA ILE A 2 1.36 49.11 -41.35
C ILE A 2 0.76 48.31 -40.19
N GLN A 3 1.39 47.20 -39.82
CA GLN A 3 1.01 46.41 -38.64
C GLN A 3 1.55 47.08 -37.38
N LEU A 4 0.66 47.35 -36.42
CA LEU A 4 0.99 47.89 -35.10
C LEU A 4 1.59 46.78 -34.20
N PRO A 5 2.65 47.05 -33.42
CA PRO A 5 3.21 46.07 -32.49
C PRO A 5 2.30 45.95 -31.26
N ARG A 6 1.71 44.77 -31.06
CA ARG A 6 0.99 44.41 -29.83
C ARG A 6 1.98 44.37 -28.67
N ARG A 7 2.07 45.48 -27.91
CA ARG A 7 2.80 45.52 -26.64
C ARG A 7 2.04 44.67 -25.62
N SER A 8 2.70 43.64 -25.12
CA SER A 8 2.16 42.68 -24.17
C SER A 8 1.87 43.33 -22.82
N VAL A 9 0.64 43.17 -22.35
CA VAL A 9 0.15 43.59 -21.03
C VAL A 9 0.84 42.83 -19.88
N THR A 10 1.66 41.82 -20.18
CA THR A 10 2.27 40.91 -19.20
C THR A 10 3.39 41.52 -18.34
N ARG A 11 4.01 42.65 -18.74
CA ARG A 11 5.13 43.23 -17.97
C ARG A 11 4.70 43.89 -16.66
N PHE A 12 3.42 44.29 -16.54
CA PHE A 12 2.87 44.92 -15.33
C PHE A 12 2.22 43.93 -14.36
N PHE A 13 1.81 42.75 -14.84
CA PHE A 13 1.16 41.75 -14.00
C PHE A 13 2.14 40.89 -13.21
N VAL A 14 3.34 40.62 -13.75
CA VAL A 14 4.37 39.83 -13.04
C VAL A 14 4.80 40.47 -11.71
N PRO A 15 5.09 41.79 -11.63
CA PRO A 15 5.44 42.43 -10.36
C PRO A 15 4.27 42.50 -9.37
N LEU A 16 3.04 42.65 -9.87
CA LEU A 16 1.85 42.75 -9.02
C LEU A 16 1.52 41.41 -8.37
N ILE A 17 1.65 40.31 -9.12
CA ILE A 17 1.49 38.94 -8.60
C ILE A 17 2.54 38.67 -7.51
N ASP A 18 3.79 39.09 -7.72
CA ASP A 18 4.88 38.89 -6.76
C ASP A 18 4.61 39.63 -5.43
N VAL A 19 4.16 40.88 -5.49
CA VAL A 19 3.79 41.65 -4.27
C VAL A 19 2.59 41.03 -3.54
N LEU A 20 1.58 40.55 -4.27
CA LEU A 20 0.44 39.86 -3.66
C LEU A 20 0.83 38.53 -3.01
N ILE A 21 1.72 37.76 -3.63
CA ILE A 21 2.25 36.51 -3.05
C ILE A 21 3.11 36.81 -1.83
N LEU A 22 3.95 37.85 -1.85
CA LEU A 22 4.75 38.26 -0.69
C LEU A 22 3.89 38.64 0.51
N LEU A 23 2.85 39.46 0.31
CA LEU A 23 1.91 39.83 1.37
C LEU A 23 1.16 38.60 1.91
N PHE A 24 0.76 37.69 1.01
CA PHE A 24 0.10 36.45 1.38
C PHE A 24 1.02 35.51 2.19
N CYS A 25 2.28 35.35 1.77
CA CYS A 25 3.28 34.57 2.49
C CYS A 25 3.56 35.11 3.89
N ILE A 26 3.65 36.45 4.06
CA ILE A 26 3.81 37.06 5.39
C ILE A 26 2.58 36.78 6.28
N PHE A 27 1.37 36.89 5.72
CA PHE A 27 0.13 36.57 6.46
C PHE A 27 0.06 35.09 6.85
N LEU A 28 0.50 34.17 6.00
CA LEU A 28 0.60 32.74 6.34
C LEU A 28 1.68 32.45 7.39
N LEU A 29 2.74 33.27 7.49
CA LEU A 29 3.76 33.14 8.53
C LEU A 29 3.36 33.74 9.87
N MET A 30 2.43 34.71 9.92
CA MET A 30 1.96 35.32 11.17
C MET A 30 1.44 34.28 12.21
N PRO A 31 0.61 33.27 11.86
CA PRO A 31 0.20 32.24 12.82
C PRO A 31 1.33 31.30 13.26
N PHE A 32 2.48 31.28 12.57
CA PHE A 32 3.67 30.50 12.99
C PHE A 32 4.63 31.31 13.88
N VAL A 33 4.65 32.65 13.78
CA VAL A 33 5.56 33.52 14.56
C VAL A 33 4.87 34.07 15.82
N SER A 34 3.54 34.00 15.93
CA SER A 34 2.79 34.39 17.14
C SER A 34 2.61 33.25 18.15
N GLN A 35 3.47 32.23 18.15
CA GLN A 35 3.62 31.43 19.36
C GLN A 35 4.20 32.35 20.46
N PRO A 36 3.51 32.54 21.60
CA PRO A 36 4.06 33.35 22.67
C PRO A 36 5.37 32.71 23.10
N ALA A 37 6.43 33.52 23.10
CA ALA A 37 7.65 33.21 23.84
C ALA A 37 7.21 32.85 25.27
N SER A 38 7.42 31.58 25.61
CA SER A 38 7.30 31.09 26.96
C SER A 38 8.35 31.81 27.81
N ASP A 39 7.90 32.83 28.53
CA ASP A 39 8.67 33.49 29.56
C ASP A 39 9.11 32.48 30.62
N ASP A 40 10.36 32.64 31.03
CA ASP A 40 11.03 31.94 32.10
C ASP A 40 10.17 31.85 33.38
N VAL A 41 9.89 30.63 33.81
CA VAL A 41 9.67 30.32 35.23
C VAL A 41 10.56 29.14 35.60
N THR A 42 11.69 29.51 36.20
CA THR A 42 12.28 28.92 37.40
C THR A 42 12.08 27.43 37.64
N THR A 43 13.19 26.71 37.73
CA THR A 43 13.36 25.42 38.42
C THR A 43 12.41 25.24 39.59
N ASP A 44 11.44 24.33 39.43
CA ASP A 44 11.00 23.49 40.53
C ASP A 44 10.63 22.10 40.00
N GLY A 45 11.34 21.09 40.51
CA GLY A 45 11.20 19.71 40.09
C GLY A 45 9.87 19.13 40.56
N THR A 46 8.83 19.26 39.74
CA THR A 46 7.61 18.48 39.93
C THR A 46 7.34 17.72 38.64
N ARG A 47 7.62 16.41 38.67
CA ARG A 47 7.22 15.44 37.65
C ARG A 47 5.69 15.45 37.60
N GLN A 48 5.11 16.35 36.79
CA GLN A 48 3.68 16.33 36.49
C GLN A 48 3.39 14.96 35.88
N ALA A 49 2.62 14.16 36.61
CA ALA A 49 2.05 12.94 36.08
C ALA A 49 1.30 13.30 34.78
N PRO A 50 1.40 12.47 33.72
CA PRO A 50 0.63 12.71 32.51
C PRO A 50 -0.85 12.90 32.88
N PRO A 51 -1.57 13.82 32.20
CA PRO A 51 -3.00 14.03 32.41
C PRO A 51 -3.71 12.67 32.50
N PRO A 52 -4.59 12.45 33.51
CA PRO A 52 -5.22 11.14 33.72
C PRO A 52 -5.96 10.64 32.47
N ASP A 53 -6.40 11.57 31.63
CA ASP A 53 -7.09 11.32 30.36
C ASP A 53 -6.17 10.75 29.25
N LEU A 54 -4.87 11.06 29.27
CA LEU A 54 -3.91 10.48 28.32
C LEU A 54 -3.58 9.03 28.68
N VAL A 55 -3.52 8.71 29.98
CA VAL A 55 -3.25 7.34 30.44
C VAL A 55 -4.42 6.42 30.09
N THR A 56 -5.66 6.89 30.27
CA THR A 56 -6.87 6.14 29.89
C THR A 56 -6.97 5.94 28.39
N VAL A 57 -6.69 6.98 27.59
CA VAL A 57 -6.69 6.89 26.11
C VAL A 57 -5.63 5.91 25.61
N LEU A 58 -4.41 5.94 26.16
CA LEU A 58 -3.35 5.00 25.79
C LEU A 58 -3.73 3.56 26.17
N GLN A 59 -4.33 3.35 27.33
CA GLN A 59 -4.82 2.03 27.74
C GLN A 59 -5.95 1.52 26.83
N GLN A 60 -6.89 2.38 26.45
CA GLN A 60 -7.96 2.03 25.51
C GLN A 60 -7.42 1.68 24.13
N LEU A 61 -6.42 2.42 23.63
CA LEU A 61 -5.77 2.16 22.36
C LEU A 61 -5.06 0.80 22.39
N GLU A 62 -4.33 0.51 23.47
CA GLU A 62 -3.65 -0.77 23.63
C GLU A 62 -4.63 -1.94 23.72
N GLN A 63 -5.74 -1.78 24.46
CA GLN A 63 -6.82 -2.78 24.52
C GLN A 63 -7.46 -3.01 23.15
N ALA A 64 -7.79 -1.95 22.42
CA ALA A 64 -8.35 -2.03 21.08
C ALA A 64 -7.39 -2.72 20.10
N GLN A 65 -6.09 -2.41 20.16
CA GLN A 65 -5.09 -3.08 19.33
C GLN A 65 -4.99 -4.57 19.64
N ARG A 66 -4.97 -4.96 20.93
CA ARG A 66 -4.93 -6.36 21.33
C ARG A 66 -6.18 -7.11 20.87
N GLU A 67 -7.34 -6.47 20.96
CA GLU A 67 -8.60 -7.05 20.49
C GLU A 67 -8.62 -7.21 18.96
N LEU A 68 -8.13 -6.22 18.20
CA LEU A 68 -7.94 -6.35 16.76
C LEU A 68 -7.00 -7.49 16.39
N ILE A 69 -5.86 -7.64 17.08
CA ILE A 69 -4.92 -8.74 16.84
C ILE A 69 -5.60 -10.08 17.12
N ARG A 70 -6.35 -10.19 18.22
CA ARG A 70 -7.08 -11.40 18.58
C ARG A 70 -8.13 -11.77 17.53
N LEU A 71 -8.96 -10.82 17.12
CA LEU A 71 -10.00 -11.03 16.11
C LEU A 71 -9.39 -11.40 14.75
N ARG A 72 -8.30 -10.73 14.35
CA ARG A 72 -7.56 -11.06 13.13
C ARG A 72 -7.02 -12.49 13.16
N ASN A 73 -6.48 -12.93 14.29
CA ASN A 73 -5.96 -14.29 14.46
C ASN A 73 -7.07 -15.35 14.45
N GLN A 74 -8.23 -15.06 15.05
CA GLN A 74 -9.37 -15.97 15.00
C GLN A 74 -9.94 -16.11 13.58
N ALA A 75 -10.08 -14.99 12.87
CA ALA A 75 -10.53 -14.97 11.49
C ALA A 75 -9.54 -15.70 10.56
N SER A 76 -8.23 -15.52 10.75
CA SER A 76 -7.22 -16.20 9.92
C SER A 76 -7.18 -17.71 10.15
N LEU A 77 -7.37 -18.18 11.38
CA LEU A 77 -7.48 -19.62 11.68
C LEU A 77 -8.71 -20.24 11.00
N SER A 78 -9.87 -19.58 11.09
CA SER A 78 -11.09 -20.02 10.40
C SER A 78 -10.94 -20.07 8.87
N LEU A 79 -10.23 -19.10 8.27
CA LEU A 79 -9.93 -19.12 6.84
C LEU A 79 -8.95 -20.26 6.50
N ALA A 80 -7.90 -20.46 7.29
CA ALA A 80 -6.91 -21.51 7.04
C ALA A 80 -7.52 -22.92 7.10
N GLU A 81 -8.57 -23.12 7.91
CA GLU A 81 -9.28 -24.39 8.00
C GLU A 81 -10.18 -24.65 6.78
N SER A 82 -10.82 -23.61 6.25
CA SER A 82 -11.78 -23.69 5.14
C SER A 82 -11.14 -23.62 3.75
N ILE A 83 -9.94 -23.06 3.62
CA ILE A 83 -9.30 -22.79 2.33
C ILE A 83 -8.10 -23.71 2.10
N ALA A 84 -8.00 -24.26 0.88
CA ALA A 84 -6.83 -24.96 0.40
C ALA A 84 -6.02 -24.05 -0.52
N VAL A 85 -4.92 -23.51 0.01
CA VAL A 85 -4.07 -22.55 -0.72
C VAL A 85 -3.03 -23.26 -1.59
N LYS A 86 -2.94 -22.89 -2.87
CA LYS A 86 -1.84 -23.23 -3.78
C LYS A 86 -1.01 -21.98 -4.02
N VAL A 87 0.29 -22.07 -3.74
CA VAL A 87 1.24 -20.97 -3.96
C VAL A 87 1.87 -21.10 -5.35
N LEU A 88 1.88 -19.99 -6.07
CA LEU A 88 2.51 -19.80 -7.37
C LEU A 88 3.51 -18.66 -7.25
N GLU A 89 4.67 -18.80 -7.86
CA GLU A 89 5.74 -17.82 -7.82
C GLU A 89 6.04 -17.32 -9.23
N ILE A 90 6.35 -16.03 -9.33
CA ILE A 90 6.81 -15.41 -10.56
C ILE A 90 8.33 -15.36 -10.52
N ASP A 91 8.99 -15.90 -11.54
CA ASP A 91 10.45 -15.86 -11.64
C ASP A 91 10.95 -14.42 -11.90
N LYS A 92 11.93 -14.00 -11.10
CA LYS A 92 12.58 -12.68 -11.19
C LYS A 92 13.34 -12.43 -12.50
N THR A 93 13.72 -13.47 -13.22
CA THR A 93 14.58 -13.39 -14.41
C THR A 93 13.80 -13.29 -15.72
N ASN A 94 12.64 -13.94 -15.79
CA ASN A 94 11.87 -14.06 -17.02
C ASN A 94 10.36 -13.78 -16.82
N GLY A 95 9.93 -13.54 -15.58
CA GLY A 95 8.54 -13.27 -15.23
C GLY A 95 7.61 -14.47 -15.38
N ARG A 96 8.10 -15.68 -15.67
CA ARG A 96 7.28 -16.88 -15.84
C ARG A 96 6.72 -17.35 -14.51
N LEU A 97 5.46 -17.78 -14.55
CA LEU A 97 4.78 -18.38 -13.42
C LEU A 97 5.25 -19.83 -13.23
N TYR A 98 5.60 -20.20 -12.01
CA TYR A 98 5.92 -21.58 -11.65
C TYR A 98 5.35 -21.93 -10.28
N HIS A 99 5.26 -23.22 -9.98
CA HIS A 99 5.06 -23.69 -8.61
C HIS A 99 6.11 -24.73 -8.26
N VAL A 100 6.34 -24.90 -6.96
CA VAL A 100 7.26 -25.90 -6.42
C VAL A 100 6.42 -26.89 -5.61
N ASP A 101 6.33 -28.13 -6.10
CA ASP A 101 5.79 -29.24 -5.32
C ASP A 101 6.91 -30.20 -4.91
N THR A 102 7.49 -30.88 -5.90
CA THR A 102 8.69 -31.71 -5.76
C THR A 102 9.78 -31.18 -6.67
N ASP A 103 9.40 -30.93 -7.93
CA ASP A 103 10.20 -30.20 -8.90
C ASP A 103 9.55 -28.86 -9.23
N ARG A 104 10.37 -27.97 -9.78
CA ARG A 104 9.92 -26.69 -10.31
C ARG A 104 9.13 -26.92 -11.60
N LEU A 105 7.83 -26.64 -11.57
CA LEU A 105 6.96 -26.79 -12.72
C LEU A 105 6.49 -25.41 -13.21
N GLU A 106 6.82 -25.09 -14.45
CA GLU A 106 6.42 -23.85 -15.11
C GLU A 106 5.01 -23.95 -15.67
N VAL A 107 4.22 -22.89 -15.49
CA VAL A 107 2.91 -22.72 -16.12
C VAL A 107 3.10 -21.85 -17.35
N ARG A 108 3.06 -22.47 -18.54
CA ARG A 108 3.44 -21.79 -19.79
C ARG A 108 2.26 -21.19 -20.53
N ASP A 109 1.10 -21.82 -20.42
CA ASP A 109 -0.10 -21.44 -21.14
C ASP A 109 -1.39 -21.63 -20.32
N GLN A 110 -2.52 -21.26 -20.93
CA GLN A 110 -3.86 -21.42 -20.34
C GLN A 110 -4.19 -22.89 -20.03
N ARG A 111 -3.68 -23.84 -20.83
CA ARG A 111 -3.99 -25.27 -20.65
C ARG A 111 -3.23 -25.82 -19.44
N ASP A 112 -1.99 -25.42 -19.24
CA ASP A 112 -1.20 -25.71 -18.05
C ASP A 112 -1.87 -25.15 -16.80
N ALA A 113 -2.28 -23.88 -16.86
CA ALA A 113 -3.00 -23.24 -15.76
C ALA A 113 -4.30 -23.99 -15.43
N GLN A 114 -5.07 -24.39 -16.44
CA GLN A 114 -6.31 -25.15 -16.24
C GLN A 114 -6.04 -26.53 -15.62
N ARG A 115 -5.00 -27.24 -16.07
CA ARG A 115 -4.62 -28.54 -15.48
C ARG A 115 -4.24 -28.40 -14.01
N LEU A 116 -3.49 -27.35 -13.67
CA LEU A 116 -3.14 -27.03 -12.29
C LEU A 116 -4.39 -26.73 -11.46
N ILE A 117 -5.31 -25.92 -12.01
CA ILE A 117 -6.58 -25.56 -11.36
C ILE A 117 -7.40 -26.82 -11.07
N ASP A 118 -7.59 -27.66 -12.07
CA ASP A 118 -8.40 -28.88 -11.95
C ASP A 118 -7.78 -29.86 -10.94
N ALA A 119 -6.46 -30.04 -10.99
CA ALA A 119 -5.75 -30.93 -10.08
C ALA A 119 -5.85 -30.45 -8.62
N HIS A 120 -5.66 -29.15 -8.39
CA HIS A 120 -5.77 -28.58 -7.05
C HIS A 120 -7.21 -28.62 -6.55
N THR A 121 -8.19 -28.27 -7.38
CA THR A 121 -9.62 -28.32 -7.03
C THR A 121 -10.04 -29.72 -6.60
N ARG A 122 -9.61 -30.76 -7.32
CA ARG A 122 -9.89 -32.16 -6.94
C ARG A 122 -9.20 -32.55 -5.62
N LYS A 123 -7.97 -32.07 -5.39
CA LYS A 123 -7.21 -32.36 -4.16
C LYS A 123 -7.77 -31.63 -2.94
N SER A 124 -8.36 -30.46 -3.12
CA SER A 124 -8.93 -29.63 -2.04
C SER A 124 -10.19 -30.24 -1.41
N GLY A 125 -10.93 -31.10 -2.13
CA GLY A 125 -12.07 -31.82 -1.60
C GLY A 125 -13.17 -30.87 -1.10
N SER A 126 -13.38 -30.82 0.22
CA SER A 126 -14.37 -29.94 0.86
C SER A 126 -13.86 -28.52 1.13
N LYS A 127 -12.57 -28.25 0.93
CA LYS A 127 -11.97 -26.93 1.12
C LYS A 127 -12.09 -26.09 -0.16
N GLU A 128 -12.25 -24.79 0.01
CA GLU A 128 -12.29 -23.87 -1.12
C GLU A 128 -10.87 -23.71 -1.71
N PRO A 129 -10.65 -24.01 -3.00
CA PRO A 129 -9.33 -23.84 -3.62
C PRO A 129 -9.02 -22.35 -3.80
N PHE A 130 -7.87 -21.90 -3.31
CA PHE A 130 -7.39 -20.54 -3.49
C PHE A 130 -5.97 -20.52 -4.06
N PHE A 131 -5.71 -19.64 -5.02
CA PHE A 131 -4.39 -19.51 -5.66
C PHE A 131 -3.72 -18.20 -5.25
N LEU A 132 -2.56 -18.30 -4.62
CA LEU A 132 -1.76 -17.14 -4.23
C LEU A 132 -0.57 -16.99 -5.17
N ILE A 133 -0.55 -15.90 -5.95
CA ILE A 133 0.50 -15.58 -6.92
C ILE A 133 1.45 -14.57 -6.28
N LEU A 134 2.70 -14.99 -6.05
CA LEU A 134 3.73 -14.19 -5.42
C LEU A 134 4.58 -13.47 -6.46
N TYR A 135 4.71 -12.16 -6.29
CA TYR A 135 5.72 -11.38 -6.99
C TYR A 135 7.12 -11.74 -6.51
N PRO A 136 8.16 -11.49 -7.34
CA PRO A 136 9.54 -11.58 -6.89
C PRO A 136 9.77 -10.75 -5.62
N ARG A 137 10.39 -11.36 -4.61
CA ARG A 137 10.75 -10.67 -3.35
C ARG A 137 11.96 -9.74 -3.50
N GLU A 138 12.68 -9.88 -4.60
CA GLU A 138 13.79 -9.02 -4.99
C GLU A 138 13.31 -8.00 -6.02
N LEU A 139 13.92 -6.80 -6.02
CA LEU A 139 13.64 -5.79 -7.02
C LEU A 139 13.99 -6.36 -8.41
N SER A 140 12.97 -6.56 -9.24
CA SER A 140 13.12 -7.05 -10.60
C SER A 140 12.21 -6.26 -11.54
N GLY A 141 12.55 -6.22 -12.82
CA GLY A 141 11.68 -5.65 -13.85
C GLY A 141 10.43 -6.49 -14.14
N TYR A 142 10.31 -7.65 -13.48
CA TYR A 142 9.23 -8.62 -13.67
C TYR A 142 8.33 -8.71 -12.41
N PRO A 143 7.06 -9.13 -12.56
CA PRO A 143 6.37 -9.35 -13.83
C PRO A 143 6.07 -8.05 -14.58
N GLU A 144 6.09 -8.12 -15.91
CA GLU A 144 5.56 -7.05 -16.75
C GLU A 144 4.04 -6.95 -16.60
N GLN A 145 3.46 -5.77 -16.86
CA GLN A 145 2.02 -5.57 -16.78
C GLN A 145 1.23 -6.56 -17.67
N GLN A 146 1.74 -6.83 -18.88
CA GLN A 146 1.12 -7.79 -19.79
C GLN A 146 1.11 -9.22 -19.23
N GLN A 147 2.16 -9.62 -18.51
CA GLN A 147 2.25 -10.93 -17.86
C GLN A 147 1.23 -11.02 -16.72
N VAL A 148 1.10 -9.97 -15.91
CA VAL A 148 0.09 -9.92 -14.83
C VAL A 148 -1.32 -10.05 -15.40
N GLU A 149 -1.64 -9.32 -16.47
CA GLU A 149 -2.94 -9.42 -17.14
C GLU A 149 -3.17 -10.80 -17.77
N GLN A 150 -2.12 -11.43 -18.27
CA GLN A 150 -2.19 -12.81 -18.76
C GLN A 150 -2.49 -13.78 -17.63
N TYR A 151 -1.81 -13.68 -16.49
CA TYR A 151 -2.07 -14.52 -15.32
C TYR A 151 -3.46 -14.29 -14.74
N ARG A 152 -3.93 -13.04 -14.66
CA ARG A 152 -5.32 -12.73 -14.27
C ARG A 152 -6.33 -13.43 -15.17
N ARG A 153 -6.10 -13.45 -16.49
CA ARG A 153 -6.96 -14.18 -17.44
C ARG A 153 -6.93 -15.68 -17.21
N TRP A 154 -5.75 -16.25 -16.94
CA TRP A 154 -5.61 -17.69 -16.68
C TRP A 154 -6.42 -18.16 -15.47
N PHE A 155 -6.42 -17.37 -14.40
CA PHE A 155 -7.09 -17.69 -13.13
C PHE A 155 -8.45 -16.98 -12.95
N GLN A 156 -9.03 -16.40 -14.00
CA GLN A 156 -10.22 -15.53 -13.90
C GLN A 156 -11.47 -16.23 -13.30
N HIS A 157 -11.53 -17.55 -13.38
CA HIS A 157 -12.67 -18.35 -12.91
C HIS A 157 -12.45 -19.03 -11.56
N VAL A 158 -11.33 -18.73 -10.89
CA VAL A 158 -11.01 -19.28 -9.57
C VAL A 158 -10.61 -18.18 -8.59
N PRO A 159 -10.87 -18.36 -7.28
CA PRO A 159 -10.36 -17.45 -6.26
C PRO A 159 -8.84 -17.35 -6.34
N HIS A 160 -8.33 -16.16 -6.60
CA HIS A 160 -6.90 -15.90 -6.67
C HIS A 160 -6.53 -14.52 -6.11
N GLY A 161 -5.30 -14.41 -5.60
CA GLY A 161 -4.72 -13.18 -5.08
C GLY A 161 -3.30 -12.98 -5.58
N PHE A 162 -2.89 -11.71 -5.67
CA PHE A 162 -1.51 -11.35 -5.94
C PHE A 162 -0.90 -10.75 -4.67
N ASP A 163 0.26 -11.25 -4.27
CA ASP A 163 1.06 -10.69 -3.19
C ASP A 163 2.24 -9.93 -3.80
N ASN A 164 2.25 -8.61 -3.63
CA ASN A 164 3.36 -7.75 -4.05
C ASN A 164 4.07 -7.18 -2.81
N PRO A 165 5.22 -7.76 -2.40
CA PRO A 165 5.93 -7.32 -1.20
C PRO A 165 6.56 -5.93 -1.35
N LEU A 166 6.64 -5.40 -2.57
CA LEU A 166 7.22 -4.10 -2.88
C LEU A 166 6.16 -3.00 -3.06
N ALA A 167 4.88 -3.36 -3.12
CA ALA A 167 3.81 -2.38 -3.05
C ALA A 167 3.75 -1.86 -1.60
N GLY A 168 4.07 -0.58 -1.41
CA GLY A 168 3.88 0.08 -0.12
C GLY A 168 2.41 0.01 0.35
N PRO A 169 2.17 0.23 1.65
CA PRO A 169 0.82 0.29 2.22
C PRO A 169 -0.03 1.42 1.62
#